data_AF-A0A534R5J4-F1
#
_entry.id   AF-A0A534R5J4-F1
#
_cell.length_a   1.000
_cell.length_b   1.000
_cell.length_c   1.000
_cell.angle_alpha   90.00
_cell.angle_beta   90.00
_cell.angle_gamma   90.00
#
_symmetry.space_group_name_H-M   'P 1'
#
loop_
_entity.id
_entity.type
_entity.pdbx_description
1 polymer ?
#
loop_
_entity_poly.entity_id
_entity_poly.type
_entity_poly.pdbx_seq_one_letter_code
_entity_poly.pdbx_strand_id
1 'polypeptide(L)' 'MTWEDLRLDRFRSSENRVRTAPLWGVRLRPRLMHDGASLTLRGAIVRHRGEASRVTRRFEGLGPADQKAIIEFLKSL' A
#
# COMPACT_ATOMS: atom_id res chain seq x y z
N MET A 1 2.51 20.12 31.11
CA MET A 1 2.93 19.18 30.05
C MET A 1 4.09 18.38 30.60
N THR A 2 3.81 17.14 31.03
CA THR A 2 4.78 16.28 31.71
C THR A 2 5.39 15.28 30.73
N TRP A 3 6.54 14.69 31.06
CA TRP A 3 7.20 13.72 30.19
C TRP A 3 6.44 12.39 30.09
N GLU A 4 5.58 12.08 31.05
CA GLU A 4 4.62 10.97 31.01
C GLU A 4 3.56 11.15 29.90
N ASP A 5 2.98 12.34 29.76
CA ASP A 5 1.92 12.63 28.76
C ASP A 5 2.41 12.43 27.32
N LEU A 6 3.66 12.82 27.03
CA LEU A 6 4.27 12.71 25.69
C LEU A 6 4.53 11.26 25.25
N ARG A 7 4.57 10.29 26.18
CA ARG A 7 4.81 8.88 25.85
C ARG A 7 3.54 8.21 25.35
N LEU A 8 2.44 8.32 26.10
CA LEU A 8 1.17 7.66 25.77
C LEU A 8 0.56 8.16 24.45
N ASP A 9 0.55 9.47 24.22
CA ASP A 9 -0.02 10.04 22.98
C ASP A 9 0.77 9.64 21.73
N ARG A 10 2.10 9.52 21.84
CA ARG A 10 2.98 9.11 20.74
C ARG A 10 2.80 7.64 20.38
N PHE A 11 2.69 6.75 21.37
CA PHE A 11 2.47 5.33 21.13
C PHE A 11 1.12 5.10 20.42
N ARG A 12 0.05 5.74 20.92
CA ARG A 12 -1.29 5.66 20.30
C ARG A 12 -1.33 6.18 18.86
N SER A 13 -0.54 7.21 18.54
CA SER A 13 -0.44 7.74 17.17
C SER A 13 0.24 6.79 16.17
N SER A 14 1.05 5.83 16.66
CA SER A 14 1.82 4.91 15.82
C SER A 14 1.17 3.55 15.57
N GLU A 15 0.16 3.16 16.36
CA GLU A 15 -0.46 1.83 16.35
C GLU A 15 -0.96 1.38 14.96
N ASN A 16 -1.45 2.31 14.15
CA ASN A 16 -1.97 2.04 12.80
C ASN A 16 -1.06 2.54 11.67
N ARG A 17 0.21 2.85 11.98
CA ARG A 17 1.17 3.34 10.98
C ARG A 17 2.04 2.19 10.51
N VAL A 18 1.98 1.91 9.21
CA VAL A 18 2.87 0.93 8.57
C VAL A 18 3.75 1.63 7.56
N ARG A 19 5.03 1.26 7.51
CA ARG A 19 5.94 1.78 6.48
C ARG A 19 5.59 1.15 5.14
N THR A 20 5.54 1.97 4.10
CA THR A 20 5.39 1.48 2.73
C THR A 20 6.58 0.60 2.36
N ALA A 21 6.32 -0.66 2.03
CA ALA A 21 7.36 -1.57 1.58
C ALA A 21 7.95 -1.10 0.23
N PRO A 22 9.26 -1.30 -0.02
CA PRO A 22 9.84 -1.01 -1.33
C PRO A 22 9.23 -1.93 -2.40
N LEU A 23 9.12 -1.43 -3.63
CA LEU A 23 8.58 -2.20 -4.76
C LEU A 23 9.61 -3.07 -5.47
N TRP A 24 10.90 -2.96 -5.11
CA TRP A 24 11.96 -3.79 -5.69
C TRP A 24 11.72 -5.27 -5.39
N GLY A 25 11.70 -6.09 -6.43
CA GLY A 25 11.40 -7.52 -6.35
C GLY A 25 9.94 -7.85 -6.03
N VAL A 26 9.00 -6.92 -6.20
CA VAL A 26 7.57 -7.16 -5.91
C VAL A 26 7.00 -8.31 -6.74
N ARG A 27 7.54 -8.56 -7.94
CA ARG A 27 7.14 -9.71 -8.79
C ARG A 27 7.37 -11.07 -8.11
N LEU A 28 8.32 -11.14 -7.17
CA LEU A 28 8.67 -12.36 -6.45
C LEU A 28 7.87 -12.53 -5.15
N ARG A 29 6.93 -11.63 -4.85
CA ARG A 29 6.13 -11.66 -3.61
C ARG A 29 4.77 -12.32 -3.88
N PRO A 30 4.50 -13.53 -3.37
CA PRO A 30 3.25 -14.25 -3.63
C PRO A 30 2.04 -13.69 -2.84
N ARG A 31 2.30 -12.92 -1.78
CA ARG A 31 1.30 -12.30 -0.92
C ARG A 31 1.64 -10.82 -0.73
N LEU A 32 0.63 -9.98 -0.90
CA LEU A 32 0.72 -8.52 -0.88
C LEU A 32 -0.23 -7.96 0.17
N MET A 33 -0.10 -6.65 0.45
CA MET A 33 -0.74 -5.94 1.57
C MET A 33 -0.18 -6.36 2.94
N HIS A 34 -0.48 -5.56 3.97
CA HIS A 34 0.03 -5.78 5.32
C HIS A 34 -0.46 -7.08 5.97
N ASP A 35 -1.61 -7.58 5.51
CA ASP A 35 -2.20 -8.84 5.97
C ASP A 35 -1.95 -10.02 5.03
N GLY A 36 -1.22 -9.82 3.92
CA GLY A 36 -0.90 -10.86 2.96
C GLY A 36 -2.10 -11.45 2.20
N ALA A 37 -3.26 -10.79 2.24
CA ALA A 37 -4.50 -11.35 1.65
C ALA A 37 -4.65 -11.05 0.15
N SER A 38 -3.82 -10.19 -0.44
CA SER A 38 -3.85 -9.91 -1.87
C SER A 38 -2.85 -10.79 -2.63
N LEU A 39 -3.34 -11.57 -3.61
CA LEU A 39 -2.53 -12.50 -4.40
C LEU A 39 -2.15 -11.95 -5.80
N THR A 40 -2.59 -10.74 -6.13
CA THR A 40 -2.29 -10.09 -7.41
C THR A 40 -1.96 -8.62 -7.19
N LEU A 41 -1.09 -8.06 -8.04
CA LEU A 41 -0.72 -6.64 -8.02
C LEU A 41 -1.96 -5.74 -8.18
N ARG A 42 -2.84 -6.07 -9.15
CA ARG A 42 -4.10 -5.34 -9.35
C ARG A 42 -5.00 -5.43 -8.11
N GLY A 43 -5.14 -6.62 -7.54
CA GLY A 43 -5.93 -6.82 -6.32
C GLY A 43 -5.39 -6.02 -5.14
N ALA A 44 -4.07 -5.94 -4.98
CA ALA A 44 -3.44 -5.11 -3.95
C ALA A 44 -3.72 -3.61 -4.17
N ILE A 45 -3.58 -3.11 -5.40
CA ILE A 45 -3.85 -1.69 -5.73
C ILE A 45 -5.30 -1.31 -5.41
N VAL A 46 -6.27 -2.10 -5.90
CA VAL A 46 -7.72 -1.84 -5.72
C VAL A 46 -8.13 -1.96 -4.25
N ARG A 47 -7.52 -2.88 -3.50
CA ARG A 47 -7.83 -3.09 -2.07
C ARG A 47 -7.18 -2.04 -1.16
N HIS A 48 -6.16 -1.32 -1.62
CA HIS A 48 -5.42 -0.38 -0.78
C HIS A 48 -6.30 0.82 -0.36
N ARG A 49 -6.50 0.97 0.95
CA ARG A 49 -7.30 2.06 1.55
C ARG A 49 -6.41 3.02 2.36
N GLY A 50 -7.02 3.93 3.12
CA GLY A 50 -6.30 4.91 3.93
C GLY A 50 -5.56 5.92 3.05
N GLU A 51 -4.26 6.09 3.31
CA GLU A 51 -3.40 7.03 2.59
C GLU A 51 -3.35 6.76 1.07
N ALA A 52 -3.51 5.50 0.63
CA ALA A 52 -3.49 5.14 -0.79
C ALA A 52 -4.79 5.45 -1.54
N SER A 53 -5.89 5.80 -0.86
CA SER A 53 -7.22 5.90 -1.47
C SER A 53 -7.26 6.84 -2.68
N ARG A 54 -6.46 7.91 -2.68
CA ARG A 54 -6.36 8.86 -3.80
C ARG A 54 -5.72 8.22 -5.04
N VAL A 55 -4.65 7.45 -4.86
CA VAL A 55 -3.95 6.81 -5.99
C VAL A 55 -4.71 5.58 -6.49
N THR A 56 -5.39 4.86 -5.62
CA THR A 56 -6.29 3.76 -6.01
C THR A 56 -7.41 4.26 -6.92
N ARG A 57 -8.11 5.34 -6.54
CA ARG A 57 -9.15 5.94 -7.41
C ARG A 57 -8.61 6.40 -8.76
N ARG A 58 -7.38 6.93 -8.81
CA ARG A 58 -6.74 7.30 -10.08
C ARG A 58 -6.49 6.08 -10.95
N PHE A 59 -5.96 5.00 -10.37
CA PHE A 59 -5.76 3.74 -11.10
C PHE A 59 -7.08 3.16 -11.62
N GLU A 60 -8.14 3.17 -10.82
CA GLU A 60 -9.47 2.71 -11.24
C GLU A 60 -10.07 3.54 -12.37
N GLY A 61 -9.77 4.85 -12.41
CA GLY A 61 -10.19 5.77 -13.48
C GLY A 61 -9.36 5.68 -14.77
N LEU A 62 -8.25 4.92 -14.77
CA LEU A 62 -7.45 4.71 -15.99
C LEU A 62 -8.16 3.76 -16.96
N GLY A 63 -7.88 3.94 -18.24
CA GLY A 63 -8.28 2.99 -19.27
C GLY A 63 -7.60 1.62 -19.09
N PRO A 64 -8.15 0.54 -19.68
CA PRO A 64 -7.61 -0.80 -19.52
C PRO A 64 -6.14 -0.95 -19.96
N ALA A 65 -5.73 -0.24 -21.02
CA ALA A 65 -4.36 -0.25 -21.52
C ALA A 65 -3.38 0.35 -20.51
N ASP A 66 -3.73 1.48 -19.90
CA ASP A 66 -2.88 2.15 -18.89
C ASP A 66 -2.81 1.36 -17.59
N GLN A 67 -3.94 0.78 -17.14
CA GLN A 67 -3.94 -0.14 -16.00
C GLN A 67 -3.00 -1.32 -16.27
N LYS A 68 -3.05 -1.91 -17.47
CA LYS A 68 -2.16 -3.00 -17.86
C LYS A 68 -0.69 -2.56 -17.87
N ALA A 69 -0.39 -1.39 -18.42
CA ALA A 69 0.98 -0.86 -18.48
C ALA A 69 1.60 -0.72 -17.08
N ILE A 70 0.85 -0.24 -16.09
CA ILE A 70 1.29 -0.16 -14.70
C ILE A 70 1.57 -1.55 -14.12
N ILE A 71 0.69 -2.51 -14.37
CA ILE A 71 0.87 -3.89 -13.89
C ILE A 71 2.11 -4.53 -14.50
N GLU A 72 2.37 -4.33 -15.80
CA GLU A 72 3.57 -4.84 -16.46
C GLU A 72 4.84 -4.18 -15.94
N PHE A 73 4.82 -2.86 -15.70
CA PHE A 73 5.93 -2.18 -15.03
C PHE A 73 6.23 -2.81 -13.66
N LEU A 74 5.21 -3.03 -12.82
CA LEU A 74 5.39 -3.66 -11.51
C LEU A 74 5.92 -5.11 -11.60
N LYS A 75 5.57 -5.85 -12.67
CA LYS A 75 6.13 -7.19 -12.92
C LYS A 75 7.60 -7.17 -13.33
N SER A 76 8.10 -6.05 -13.86
CA SER A 76 9.53 -5.90 -14.20
C SER A 76 10.42 -5.58 -12.99
N LEU A 77 9.83 -5.21 -11.85
CA LEU A 77 10.54 -4.86 -10.61
C LEU A 77 10.97 -6.07 -9.80
#